data_AF-A0A3D2CH92-F1
#
_entry.id   AF-A0A3D2CH92-F1
#
_cell.length_a   1.000
_cell.length_b   1.000
_cell.length_c   1.000
_cell.angle_alpha   90.00
_cell.angle_beta   90.00
_cell.angle_gamma   90.00
#
_symmetry.space_group_name_H-M   'P 1'
#
loop_
_entity.id
_entity.type
_entity.pdbx_description
1 polymer ?
#
loop_
_entity_poly.entity_id
_entity_poly.type
_entity_poly.pdbx_seq_one_letter_code
_entity_poly.pdbx_strand_id
1 'polypeptide(L)'
;MAGPRHPSTPEDRLDSPRYPLTGPSLGPFATSPHAAPLMKSTFCPLPWLHALVEPNGATKLCCISSYARFNDGQLRTVYQEPLADIFNGDYFRKVRERMVSGQRVHECSGCNKAEQSGVESRRQRLVEKWQEGAYGPPPASF
;
A
#
# COMPACT_ATOMS: atom_id res chain seq x y z
N MET A 1 39.70 23.56 -0.66
CA MET A 1 39.01 23.33 -1.95
C MET A 1 37.59 22.88 -1.64
N ALA A 2 36.70 23.83 -1.34
CA ALA A 2 35.31 23.58 -0.99
C ALA A 2 34.43 23.98 -2.19
N GLY A 3 33.71 23.02 -2.76
CA GLY A 3 32.78 23.25 -3.88
C GLY A 3 31.57 24.08 -3.45
N PRO A 4 30.95 24.85 -4.36
CA PRO A 4 29.87 25.76 -4.00
C PRO A 4 28.60 24.98 -3.65
N ARG A 5 27.98 25.36 -2.53
CA ARG A 5 26.62 24.96 -2.16
C ARG A 5 25.64 25.77 -3.02
N HIS A 6 24.88 25.10 -3.89
CA HIS A 6 23.74 25.71 -4.56
C HIS A 6 22.59 25.92 -3.57
N PRO A 7 21.98 27.12 -3.50
CA PRO A 7 20.76 27.33 -2.74
C PRO A 7 19.56 26.84 -3.56
N SER A 8 18.78 25.91 -3.01
CA SER A 8 17.49 25.50 -3.58
C SER A 8 16.46 26.60 -3.34
N THR A 9 16.04 27.31 -4.39
CA THR A 9 14.93 28.25 -4.32
C THR A 9 13.58 27.50 -4.33
N PRO A 10 12.48 28.12 -3.88
CA PRO A 10 11.16 27.47 -3.79
C PRO A 10 10.53 27.11 -5.15
N GLU A 11 11.10 27.58 -6.25
CA GLU A 11 10.52 27.52 -7.59
C GLU A 11 10.74 26.15 -8.28
N ASP A 12 11.75 25.38 -7.88
CA ASP A 12 12.04 24.05 -8.45
C ASP A 12 11.01 22.96 -8.07
N ARG A 13 10.03 23.28 -7.23
CA ARG A 13 8.92 22.37 -6.87
C ARG A 13 7.75 22.42 -7.88
N LEU A 14 7.76 23.38 -8.82
CA LEU A 14 6.65 23.59 -9.76
C LEU A 14 6.72 22.74 -11.03
N ASP A 15 7.82 22.03 -11.29
CA ASP A 15 8.04 21.19 -12.47
C ASP A 15 7.93 19.67 -12.20
N SER A 16 7.11 19.26 -11.23
CA SER A 16 6.67 17.86 -11.20
C SER A 16 5.71 17.61 -12.38
N PRO A 17 5.94 16.59 -13.23
CA PRO A 17 5.07 16.34 -14.36
C PRO A 17 3.65 16.08 -13.86
N ARG A 18 2.76 17.04 -14.15
CA ARG A 18 1.32 16.90 -13.90
C ARG A 18 0.85 15.73 -14.75
N TYR A 19 0.44 14.63 -14.10
CA TYR A 19 -0.31 13.58 -14.77
C TYR A 19 -1.45 14.24 -15.55
N PRO A 20 -1.59 14.00 -16.87
CA PRO A 20 -2.64 14.64 -17.64
C PRO A 20 -4.00 14.18 -17.10
N LEU A 21 -4.85 15.13 -16.71
CA LEU A 21 -6.21 14.89 -16.21
C LEU A 21 -7.19 14.44 -17.31
N THR A 22 -6.71 14.17 -18.52
CA THR A 22 -7.52 13.64 -19.62
C THR A 22 -7.47 12.11 -19.59
N GLY A 23 -8.11 11.53 -18.58
CA GLY A 23 -8.60 10.15 -18.69
C GLY A 23 -9.77 10.11 -19.69
N PRO A 24 -9.97 9.00 -20.43
CA PRO A 24 -11.06 8.91 -21.39
C PRO A 24 -12.41 9.02 -20.67
N SER A 25 -13.33 9.82 -21.23
CA SER A 25 -14.67 10.04 -20.69
C SER A 25 -15.44 8.73 -20.61
N LEU A 26 -15.62 8.19 -19.41
CA LEU A 26 -16.44 7.01 -19.17
C LEU A 26 -17.92 7.39 -19.35
N GLY A 27 -18.53 6.89 -20.43
CA GLY A 27 -19.97 6.95 -20.64
C GLY A 27 -20.75 6.09 -19.64
N PRO A 28 -22.09 6.25 -19.54
CA PRO A 28 -22.88 5.78 -18.39
C PRO A 28 -23.14 4.26 -18.33
N PHE A 29 -22.48 3.44 -19.14
CA PHE A 29 -22.71 1.99 -19.21
C PHE A 29 -21.42 1.19 -19.47
N ALA A 30 -20.32 1.52 -18.80
CA ALA A 30 -19.15 0.64 -18.78
C ALA A 30 -19.32 -0.43 -17.69
N THR A 31 -20.05 -1.52 -17.97
CA THR A 31 -19.79 -2.77 -17.25
C THR A 31 -18.41 -3.24 -17.70
N SER A 32 -17.37 -2.85 -16.95
CA SER A 32 -15.98 -3.12 -17.31
C SER A 32 -15.77 -4.64 -17.41
N PRO A 33 -15.44 -5.19 -18.59
CA PRO A 33 -15.07 -6.59 -18.76
C PRO A 33 -13.62 -6.87 -18.32
N HIS A 34 -12.91 -5.84 -17.83
CA HIS A 34 -11.56 -5.98 -17.28
C HIS A 34 -11.60 -6.32 -15.80
N ALA A 35 -12.34 -7.38 -15.44
CA ALA A 35 -12.01 -8.13 -14.24
C ALA A 35 -10.61 -8.72 -14.47
N ALA A 36 -9.58 -7.94 -14.13
CA ALA A 36 -8.20 -8.39 -14.15
C ALA A 36 -8.11 -9.75 -13.44
N PRO A 37 -7.40 -10.73 -14.02
CA PRO A 37 -7.41 -12.10 -13.53
C PRO A 37 -6.95 -12.11 -12.09
N LEU A 38 -7.89 -12.43 -11.19
CA LEU A 38 -7.72 -13.00 -9.86
C LEU A 38 -6.29 -12.87 -9.30
N MET A 39 -5.83 -11.65 -9.05
CA MET A 39 -4.84 -11.47 -8.00
C MET A 39 -5.44 -12.19 -6.80
N LYS A 40 -4.73 -13.18 -6.24
CA LYS A 40 -5.24 -14.07 -5.19
C LYS A 40 -6.06 -13.23 -4.21
N SER A 41 -7.21 -13.74 -3.76
CA SER A 41 -8.23 -12.98 -3.00
C SER A 41 -7.76 -12.27 -1.72
N THR A 42 -6.47 -12.36 -1.41
CA THR A 42 -5.75 -11.82 -0.25
C THR A 42 -4.71 -10.76 -0.61
N PHE A 43 -4.36 -10.57 -1.88
CA PHE A 43 -3.34 -9.62 -2.31
C PHE A 43 -3.78 -8.16 -2.04
N CYS A 44 -2.82 -7.35 -1.58
CA CYS A 44 -2.98 -5.92 -1.30
C CYS A 44 -1.66 -5.23 -1.63
N PRO A 45 -1.59 -4.13 -2.38
CA PRO A 45 -0.31 -3.49 -2.68
C PRO A 45 0.34 -2.79 -1.47
N LEU A 46 -0.42 -2.45 -0.41
CA LEU A 46 0.12 -1.65 0.72
C LEU A 46 1.35 -2.24 1.43
N PRO A 47 1.45 -3.54 1.73
CA PRO A 47 2.63 -4.06 2.42
C PRO A 47 3.94 -3.93 1.63
N TRP A 48 3.89 -3.54 0.35
CA TRP A 48 5.05 -3.19 -0.47
C TRP A 48 5.26 -1.69 -0.64
N LEU A 49 4.20 -0.90 -0.55
CA LEU A 49 4.22 0.53 -0.89
C LEU A 49 4.10 1.45 0.34
N HIS A 50 3.71 0.91 1.49
CA HIS A 50 3.22 1.72 2.61
C HIS A 50 3.48 1.08 3.98
N ALA A 51 3.83 1.93 4.94
CA ALA A 51 3.72 1.67 6.37
C ALA A 51 3.02 2.85 7.03
N LEU A 52 2.01 2.58 7.85
CA LEU A 52 1.37 3.60 8.66
C LEU A 52 2.13 3.72 9.98
N VAL A 53 2.43 4.94 10.40
CA VAL A 53 2.97 5.26 11.74
C VAL A 53 1.91 6.02 12.52
N GLU A 54 1.54 5.54 13.69
CA GLU A 54 0.61 6.22 14.60
C GLU A 54 1.33 7.21 15.52
N PRO A 55 0.62 8.13 16.21
CA PRO A 55 1.25 9.13 17.09
C PRO A 55 2.07 8.54 18.25
N ASN A 56 1.75 7.32 18.68
CA ASN A 56 2.54 6.56 19.66
C ASN A 56 3.76 5.86 19.05
N GLY A 57 4.07 6.12 17.77
CA GLY A 57 5.19 5.55 17.04
C GLY A 57 4.94 4.13 16.51
N ALA A 58 3.83 3.48 16.87
CA ALA A 58 3.53 2.13 16.44
C ALA A 58 3.29 2.06 14.92
N THR A 59 3.71 0.95 14.32
CA THR A 59 3.59 0.72 12.88
C THR A 59 2.45 -0.24 12.54
N LYS A 60 1.74 0.05 11.45
CA LYS A 60 0.60 -0.73 10.93
C LYS A 60 0.69 -0.91 9.42
N LEU A 61 -0.01 -1.93 8.91
CA LEU A 61 -0.07 -2.21 7.47
C LEU A 61 -0.86 -1.15 6.72
N CYS A 62 -1.92 -0.60 7.34
CA CYS A 62 -2.73 0.49 6.82
C CYS A 62 -3.64 1.11 7.90
N CYS A 63 -4.33 2.22 7.58
CA CYS A 63 -5.20 2.92 8.54
C CYS A 63 -6.34 2.06 9.14
N ILE A 64 -6.83 1.05 8.43
CA ILE A 64 -7.91 0.16 8.93
C ILE A 64 -7.41 -1.21 9.41
N SER A 65 -6.12 -1.49 9.29
CA SER A 65 -5.57 -2.72 9.84
C SER A 65 -5.54 -2.64 11.36
N SER A 66 -5.64 -3.77 12.05
CA SER A 66 -5.28 -3.81 13.47
C SER A 66 -3.77 -3.67 13.64
N TYR A 67 -3.31 -3.50 14.87
CA TYR A 67 -1.90 -3.56 15.20
C TYR A 67 -1.29 -4.91 14.81
N ALA A 68 -0.04 -4.85 14.35
CA ALA A 68 0.79 -6.01 14.10
C ALA A 68 0.97 -6.84 15.37
N ARG A 69 0.66 -8.14 15.31
CA ARG A 69 0.94 -9.06 16.41
C ARG A 69 2.32 -9.69 16.19
N PHE A 70 3.34 -9.11 16.80
CA PHE A 70 4.67 -9.71 16.84
C PHE A 70 4.68 -10.89 17.81
N ASN A 71 5.60 -11.83 17.60
CA ASN A 71 5.70 -13.07 18.39
C ASN A 71 5.96 -12.83 19.89
N ASP A 72 6.59 -11.69 20.22
CA ASP A 72 6.88 -11.21 21.58
C ASP A 72 5.71 -10.41 22.19
N GLY A 73 4.62 -10.21 21.44
CA GLY A 73 3.49 -9.39 21.84
C GLY A 73 3.77 -7.89 21.84
N GLN A 74 4.95 -7.44 21.42
CA GLN A 74 5.33 -6.03 21.44
C GLN A 74 4.98 -5.32 20.13
N LEU A 75 4.64 -4.04 20.21
CA LEU A 75 4.51 -3.19 19.03
C LEU A 75 5.90 -2.70 18.64
N ARG A 76 6.26 -2.83 17.37
CA ARG A 76 7.47 -2.20 16.85
C ARG A 76 7.17 -0.73 16.58
N THR A 77 7.93 0.13 17.25
CA THR A 77 7.75 1.57 17.20
C THR A 77 8.94 2.26 16.54
N VAL A 78 8.67 3.32 15.80
CA VAL A 78 9.73 4.14 15.20
C VAL A 78 10.57 4.92 16.22
N TYR A 79 10.15 4.93 17.49
CA TYR A 79 10.92 5.51 18.60
C TYR A 79 12.03 4.60 19.11
N GLN A 80 11.94 3.30 18.83
CA GLN A 80 12.89 2.29 19.29
C GLN A 80 13.75 1.76 18.13
N GLU A 81 13.20 1.70 16.93
CA GLU A 81 13.87 1.12 15.75
C GLU A 81 13.62 1.97 14.51
N PRO A 82 14.60 2.05 13.58
CA PRO A 82 14.40 2.73 12.30
C PRO A 82 13.22 2.15 11.52
N LEU A 83 12.41 3.02 10.91
CA LEU A 83 11.26 2.60 10.10
C LEU A 83 11.65 1.61 8.98
N ALA A 84 12.82 1.78 8.39
CA ALA A 84 13.34 0.91 7.35
C ALA A 84 13.55 -0.53 7.85
N ASP A 85 14.02 -0.70 9.08
CA ASP A 85 14.26 -2.01 9.69
C ASP A 85 12.93 -2.68 10.04
N ILE A 86 11.95 -1.91 10.53
CA ILE A 86 10.59 -2.41 10.79
C ILE A 86 9.93 -2.87 9.48
N PHE A 87 10.01 -2.05 8.42
CA PHE A 87 9.37 -2.32 7.12
C PHE A 87 9.98 -3.52 6.37
N ASN A 88 11.29 -3.72 6.52
CA ASN A 88 12.01 -4.86 5.96
C ASN A 88 12.14 -6.04 6.92
N GLY A 89 11.63 -5.89 8.15
CA GLY A 89 11.68 -6.89 9.20
C GLY A 89 10.72 -8.07 8.98
N ASP A 90 10.83 -9.03 9.89
CA ASP A 90 10.16 -10.34 9.76
C ASP A 90 8.65 -10.25 9.66
N TYR A 91 8.01 -9.34 10.39
CA TYR A 91 6.55 -9.21 10.34
C TYR A 91 6.07 -8.79 8.95
N PHE A 92 6.60 -7.70 8.40
CA PHE A 92 6.22 -7.21 7.07
C PHE A 92 6.59 -8.22 5.97
N ARG A 93 7.74 -8.90 6.09
CA ARG A 93 8.12 -10.00 5.17
C ARG A 93 7.10 -11.14 5.20
N LYS A 94 6.75 -11.65 6.38
CA LYS A 94 5.75 -12.72 6.54
C LYS A 94 4.37 -12.30 6.05
N VAL A 95 3.98 -11.04 6.22
CA VAL A 95 2.72 -10.51 5.66
C VAL A 95 2.75 -10.58 4.13
N ARG A 96 3.84 -10.13 3.49
CA ARG A 96 4.00 -10.20 2.03
C ARG A 96 3.96 -11.64 1.54
N GLU A 97 4.70 -12.55 2.18
CA GLU A 97 4.71 -13.99 1.87
C GLU A 97 3.31 -14.64 1.99
N ARG A 98 2.57 -14.32 3.06
CA ARG A 98 1.19 -14.79 3.24
C ARG A 98 0.28 -14.29 2.12
N MET A 99 0.37 -13.01 1.77
CA MET A 99 -0.47 -12.45 0.71
C MET A 99 -0.19 -13.09 -0.66
N VAL A 100 1.09 -13.27 -1.03
CA VAL A 100 1.44 -13.90 -2.32
C VAL A 100 1.16 -15.40 -2.34
N SER A 101 1.11 -16.07 -1.17
CA SER A 101 0.69 -17.47 -1.07
C SER A 101 -0.83 -17.65 -1.02
N GLY A 102 -1.63 -16.58 -1.05
CA GLY A 102 -3.09 -16.65 -1.00
C GLY A 102 -3.66 -16.77 0.42
N GLN A 103 -2.85 -16.55 1.44
CA GLN A 103 -3.26 -16.64 2.84
C GLN A 103 -3.77 -15.29 3.36
N ARG A 104 -4.86 -15.33 4.13
CA ARG A 104 -5.39 -14.15 4.79
C ARG A 104 -4.51 -13.73 5.97
N VAL A 105 -4.37 -12.43 6.15
CA VAL A 105 -3.65 -11.82 7.27
C VAL A 105 -4.68 -11.39 8.32
N HIS A 106 -4.44 -11.77 9.59
CA HIS A 106 -5.35 -11.50 10.70
C HIS A 106 -5.59 -10.00 10.88
N GLU A 107 -4.54 -9.19 10.76
CA GLU A 107 -4.58 -7.74 10.90
C GLU A 107 -5.42 -7.04 9.84
N CYS A 108 -5.71 -7.74 8.73
CA CYS A 108 -6.60 -7.28 7.67
C CYS A 108 -8.06 -7.74 7.86
N SER A 109 -8.46 -8.12 9.09
CA SER A 109 -9.80 -8.65 9.40
C SER A 109 -10.95 -7.77 8.91
N GLY A 110 -10.80 -6.44 8.90
CA GLY A 110 -11.80 -5.52 8.35
C GLY A 110 -12.07 -5.79 6.86
N CYS A 111 -11.03 -5.92 6.04
CA CYS A 111 -11.20 -6.28 4.63
C CYS A 111 -11.74 -7.71 4.46
N ASN A 112 -11.20 -8.65 5.25
CA ASN A 112 -11.61 -10.05 5.16
C ASN A 112 -13.11 -10.23 5.45
N LYS A 113 -13.65 -9.54 6.46
CA LYS A 113 -15.07 -9.57 6.81
C LYS A 113 -15.93 -8.94 5.73
N ALA A 114 -15.54 -7.77 5.22
CA ALA A 114 -16.28 -7.11 4.14
C ALA A 114 -16.44 -8.05 2.94
N GLU A 115 -15.34 -8.67 2.50
CA GLU A 115 -15.36 -9.59 1.35
C GLU A 115 -16.15 -10.86 1.60
N GLN A 116 -16.06 -11.43 2.81
CA GLN A 116 -16.86 -12.61 3.18
C GLN A 116 -18.36 -12.30 3.17
N SER A 117 -18.74 -11.05 3.48
CA SER A 117 -20.11 -10.57 3.40
C SER A 117 -20.52 -10.07 2.01
N GLY A 118 -19.67 -10.22 0.98
CA GLY A 118 -19.92 -9.74 -0.38
C GLY A 118 -19.86 -8.21 -0.54
N VAL A 119 -19.38 -7.49 0.48
CA VAL A 119 -19.17 -6.05 0.46
C VAL A 119 -17.76 -5.76 -0.05
N GLU A 120 -17.65 -4.75 -0.91
CA GLU A 120 -16.36 -4.30 -1.39
C GLU A 120 -15.46 -3.82 -0.24
N SER A 121 -14.24 -4.37 -0.16
CA SER A 121 -13.27 -3.95 0.83
C SER A 121 -12.38 -2.80 0.34
N ARG A 122 -11.78 -2.08 1.29
CA ARG A 122 -10.74 -1.08 0.99
C ARG A 122 -9.57 -1.68 0.19
N ARG A 123 -9.25 -2.96 0.41
CA ARG A 123 -8.19 -3.67 -0.30
C ARG A 123 -8.55 -3.83 -1.78
N GLN A 124 -9.79 -4.23 -2.10
CA GLN A 124 -10.23 -4.36 -3.48
C GLN A 124 -10.17 -3.02 -4.23
N ARG A 125 -10.71 -1.93 -3.65
CA ARG A 125 -10.61 -0.58 -4.21
C ARG A 125 -9.17 -0.14 -4.47
N LEU A 126 -8.26 -0.50 -3.57
CA LEU A 126 -6.87 -0.12 -3.71
C LEU A 126 -6.16 -0.94 -4.80
N VAL A 127 -6.48 -2.22 -4.93
CA VAL A 127 -5.97 -3.07 -6.01
C VAL A 127 -6.42 -2.54 -7.35
N GLU A 128 -7.68 -2.16 -7.50
CA GLU A 128 -8.22 -1.53 -8.71
C GLU A 128 -7.43 -0.27 -9.07
N LYS A 129 -7.32 0.70 -8.14
CA LYS A 129 -6.53 1.92 -8.36
C LYS A 129 -5.06 1.66 -8.70
N TRP A 130 -4.47 0.64 -8.08
CA TRP A 130 -3.09 0.26 -8.36
C TRP A 130 -2.93 -0.37 -9.75
N GLN A 131 -3.90 -1.16 -10.21
CA GLN A 131 -3.94 -1.69 -11.57
C GLN A 131 -4.13 -0.58 -12.62
N GLU A 132 -4.84 0.49 -12.26
CA GLU A 132 -4.96 1.72 -13.07
C GLU A 132 -3.70 2.61 -13.04
N GLY A 133 -2.67 2.25 -12.26
CA GLY A 133 -1.39 2.95 -12.20
C GLY A 133 -1.32 4.10 -11.19
N ALA A 134 -2.27 4.22 -10.25
CA ALA A 134 -2.33 5.33 -9.28
C ALA A 134 -1.11 5.45 -8.34
N TYR A 135 -0.21 4.47 -8.32
CA TYR A 135 0.99 4.45 -7.48
C TYR A 135 2.26 4.05 -8.25
N GLY A 136 2.27 4.29 -9.56
CA GLY A 136 3.28 3.79 -10.50
C GLY A 136 2.73 2.57 -11.27
N PRO A 137 3.24 2.32 -12.50
CA PRO A 137 2.75 1.21 -13.31
C PRO A 137 2.96 -0.11 -12.55
N PRO A 138 1.94 -0.99 -12.43
CA PRO A 138 2.17 -2.33 -11.92
C PRO A 138 3.25 -3.00 -12.81
N PRO A 139 4.20 -3.77 -12.24
CA PRO A 139 5.15 -4.50 -13.05
C PRO A 139 4.39 -5.41 -14.02
N ALA A 140 4.92 -5.58 -15.23
CA ALA A 140 4.25 -6.26 -16.34
C ALA A 140 3.87 -7.73 -16.04
N SER A 141 4.36 -8.30 -14.94
CA SER A 141 4.04 -9.65 -14.47
C SER A 141 4.44 -9.85 -13.00
N PHE A 142 3.63 -10.61 -12.24
CA PHE A 142 3.97 -11.23 -10.95
C PHE A 142 3.83 -12.74 -11.06
#